data_AF-A0A640WJB5-F1
#
_entry.id   AF-A0A640WJB5-F1
#
_cell.length_a   1.000
_cell.length_b   1.000
_cell.length_c   1.000
_cell.angle_alpha   90.00
_cell.angle_beta   90.00
_cell.angle_gamma   90.00
#
_symmetry.space_group_name_H-M   'P 1'
#
loop_
_entity.id
_entity.type
_entity.pdbx_description
1 polymer ?
#
loop_
_entity_poly.entity_id
_entity_poly.type
_entity_poly.pdbx_seq_one_letter_code
_entity_poly.pdbx_strand_id
1 'polypeptide(L)' 'MGTSQKIAEDIGCGLTAQDVDEVDIEELLQEDTGSSGEMVYSLYFNVPENTPAHILAKTGWEIGDRVEVSQHVFDSPDD' A
#
# COMPACT_ATOMS: atom_id res chain seq x y z
N MET A 1 -12.41 -4.23 -9.72
CA MET A 1 -11.15 -3.47 -9.61
C MET A 1 -10.22 -4.29 -8.73
N GLY A 2 -8.97 -4.53 -9.15
CA GLY A 2 -7.98 -5.22 -8.31
C GLY A 2 -7.53 -4.30 -7.16
N THR A 3 -7.19 -4.88 -6.01
CA THR A 3 -6.72 -4.15 -4.83
C THR A 3 -5.44 -3.36 -5.13
N SER A 4 -4.52 -3.92 -5.93
CA SER A 4 -3.32 -3.22 -6.41
C SER A 4 -3.63 -1.92 -7.16
N GLN A 5 -4.72 -1.87 -7.94
CA GLN A 5 -5.13 -0.63 -8.60
C GLN A 5 -5.64 0.40 -7.59
N LYS A 6 -6.47 -0.01 -6.63
CA LYS A 6 -6.99 0.88 -5.60
C LYS A 6 -5.86 1.45 -4.72
N ILE A 7 -4.85 0.63 -4.39
CA ILE A 7 -3.65 1.07 -3.66
C ILE A 7 -2.87 2.11 -4.46
N ALA A 8 -2.62 1.86 -5.75
CA ALA A 8 -1.91 2.80 -6.60
C ALA A 8 -2.63 4.16 -6.71
N GLU A 9 -3.97 4.14 -6.78
CA GLU A 9 -4.82 5.33 -6.81
C GLU A 9 -4.82 6.08 -5.46
N ASP A 10 -4.88 5.37 -4.34
CA ASP A 10 -4.88 5.95 -2.98
C ASP A 10 -3.55 6.64 -2.65
N ILE A 11 -2.43 5.98 -2.99
CA ILE A 11 -1.08 6.52 -2.77
C ILE A 11 -0.84 7.78 -3.63
N GLY A 12 -1.50 7.90 -4.79
CA GLY A 12 -1.47 9.12 -5.61
C GLY A 12 -0.11 9.45 -6.27
N CYS A 13 0.92 8.62 -6.12
CA CYS A 13 2.29 8.87 -6.61
C CYS A 13 2.55 8.44 -8.06
N GLY A 14 1.51 8.22 -8.88
CA GLY A 14 1.67 7.77 -10.27
C GLY A 14 2.16 6.33 -10.41
N LEU A 15 2.01 5.53 -9.36
CA LEU A 15 2.13 4.08 -9.43
C LEU A 15 1.02 3.51 -10.33
N THR A 16 1.32 2.38 -10.96
CA THR A 16 0.33 1.57 -11.66
C THR A 16 0.05 0.29 -10.88
N ALA A 17 -1.08 -0.37 -11.13
CA ALA A 17 -1.38 -1.66 -10.52
C ALA A 17 -0.24 -2.68 -10.74
N GLN A 18 0.45 -2.61 -11.89
CA GLN A 18 1.58 -3.47 -12.21
C GLN A 18 2.83 -3.13 -11.37
N ASP A 19 3.08 -1.85 -11.08
CA ASP A 19 4.16 -1.46 -10.17
C ASP A 19 3.88 -2.00 -8.75
N VAL A 20 2.63 -1.96 -8.30
CA VAL A 20 2.21 -2.47 -6.98
C VAL A 20 2.36 -3.99 -6.87
N ASP A 21 1.99 -4.70 -7.93
CA ASP A 21 2.14 -6.16 -8.07
C ASP A 21 3.62 -6.57 -8.16
N GLU A 22 4.46 -5.79 -8.86
CA GLU A 22 5.90 -6.06 -9.01
C GLU A 22 6.66 -6.07 -7.67
N VAL A 23 6.20 -5.28 -6.69
CA VAL A 23 6.77 -5.24 -5.32
C VAL A 23 5.96 -6.03 -4.29
N ASP A 24 4.91 -6.73 -4.73
CA ASP A 24 4.00 -7.47 -3.87
C ASP A 24 3.49 -6.62 -2.69
N ILE A 25 3.22 -5.32 -2.92
CA ILE A 25 2.84 -4.38 -1.85
C ILE A 25 1.60 -4.89 -1.12
N GLU A 26 0.65 -5.49 -1.83
CA GLU A 26 -0.55 -6.10 -1.25
C GLU A 26 -0.23 -7.11 -0.14
N GLU A 27 0.84 -7.88 -0.29
CA GLU A 27 1.27 -8.89 0.69
C GLU A 27 2.14 -8.28 1.81
N LEU A 28 2.76 -7.12 1.55
CA LEU A 28 3.57 -6.37 2.52
C LEU A 28 2.74 -5.45 3.42
N LEU A 29 1.46 -5.23 3.10
CA LEU A 29 0.58 -4.40 3.92
C LEU A 29 0.35 -5.03 5.28
N GLN A 30 0.54 -4.20 6.31
CA GLN A 30 0.28 -4.50 7.69
C GLN A 30 -0.88 -3.68 8.20
N GLU A 31 -1.76 -4.33 8.95
CA GLU A 31 -2.89 -3.68 9.62
C GLU A 31 -2.41 -2.97 10.87
N ASP A 32 -2.62 -1.65 10.92
CA ASP A 32 -2.52 -0.89 12.16
C ASP A 32 -3.81 -1.13 12.95
N THR A 33 -3.82 -2.23 13.71
CA THR A 33 -4.87 -2.52 14.69
C THR A 33 -4.49 -1.88 16.01
N GLY A 34 -5.37 -1.01 16.53
CA GLY A 34 -5.22 -0.49 17.88
C GLY A 34 -5.26 -1.64 18.90
N SER A 35 -4.73 -1.42 20.11
CA SER A 35 -4.51 -2.41 21.20
C SER A 35 -5.66 -3.39 21.54
N SER A 36 -6.86 -3.20 21.00
CA SER A 36 -8.02 -4.10 21.17
C SER A 36 -8.29 -5.04 19.98
N GLY A 37 -7.65 -4.86 18.83
CA GLY A 37 -7.83 -5.70 17.64
C GLY A 37 -9.21 -5.63 16.98
N GLU A 38 -10.11 -4.76 17.46
CA GLU A 38 -11.52 -4.71 17.02
C GLU A 38 -11.74 -3.92 15.73
N MET A 39 -10.83 -3.02 15.35
CA MET A 39 -10.95 -2.19 14.14
C MET A 39 -9.57 -1.96 13.54
N VAL A 40 -9.42 -2.28 12.25
CA VAL A 40 -8.29 -1.80 11.44
C VAL A 40 -8.53 -0.30 11.26
N TYR A 41 -7.56 0.54 11.61
CA TYR A 41 -7.69 1.99 11.41
C TYR A 41 -7.09 2.42 10.08
N SER A 42 -5.99 1.79 9.72
CA SER A 42 -5.18 2.12 8.56
C SER A 42 -4.31 0.91 8.23
N LEU A 43 -3.93 0.80 6.97
CA LEU A 43 -2.90 -0.14 6.55
C LEU A 43 -1.61 0.65 6.33
N TYR A 44 -0.48 -0.03 6.44
CA TYR A 44 0.80 0.55 6.10
C TYR A 44 1.74 -0.52 5.60
N PHE A 45 2.76 -0.13 4.85
CA PHE A 45 3.86 -1.02 4.52
C PHE A 45 5.17 -0.25 4.61
N ASN A 46 6.26 -0.99 4.75
CA ASN A 46 7.61 -0.47 4.65
C ASN A 46 8.14 -0.77 3.25
N VAL A 47 8.71 0.24 2.60
CA VAL A 47 9.27 0.10 1.25
C VAL A 47 10.36 -0.98 1.26
N PRO A 48 10.17 -2.13 0.59
CA PRO A 48 11.12 -3.24 0.65
C PRO A 48 12.41 -2.89 -0.10
N GLU A 49 13.55 -3.48 0.30
CA GLU A 49 14.84 -3.26 -0.38
C GLU A 49 14.84 -3.72 -1.85
N ASN A 50 13.92 -4.62 -2.20
CA ASN A 50 13.71 -5.10 -3.56
C ASN A 50 12.87 -4.12 -4.41
N THR A 51 12.50 -2.95 -3.88
CA THR A 51 11.76 -1.95 -4.64
C THR A 51 12.61 -1.44 -5.81
N PRO A 52 12.14 -1.59 -7.05
CA PRO A 52 12.91 -1.19 -8.21
C PRO A 52 13.04 0.34 -8.28
N ALA A 53 14.18 0.80 -8.79
CA ALA A 53 14.54 2.22 -8.78
C ALA A 53 13.55 3.11 -9.55
N HIS A 54 12.84 2.57 -10.56
CA HIS A 54 11.80 3.34 -11.26
C HIS A 54 10.60 3.64 -10.38
N ILE A 55 10.25 2.75 -9.44
CA ILE A 55 9.19 3.00 -8.46
C ILE A 55 9.64 4.07 -7.48
N LEU A 56 10.82 3.91 -6.88
CA LEU A 56 11.40 4.89 -5.94
C LEU A 56 11.52 6.29 -6.58
N ALA A 57 11.90 6.37 -7.86
CA ALA A 57 11.99 7.64 -8.57
C ALA A 57 10.63 8.28 -8.88
N LYS A 58 9.59 7.47 -9.14
CA LYS A 58 8.22 7.95 -9.35
C LYS A 58 7.61 8.49 -8.05
N THR A 59 7.80 7.74 -6.96
CA THR A 59 7.16 8.00 -5.67
C THR A 59 7.97 8.94 -4.79
N GLY A 60 9.29 9.01 -4.99
CA GLY A 60 10.22 9.68 -4.10
C GLY A 60 10.46 8.92 -2.80
N TRP A 61 10.11 7.63 -2.74
CA TRP A 61 10.28 6.82 -1.53
C TRP A 61 11.73 6.44 -1.28
N GLU A 62 12.06 6.28 0.01
CA GLU A 62 13.31 5.68 0.44
C GLU A 62 13.07 4.25 0.92
N ILE A 63 14.10 3.41 0.82
CA ILE A 63 14.03 2.03 1.30
C ILE A 63 13.81 2.02 2.83
N GLY A 64 12.84 1.25 3.29
CA GLY A 64 12.43 1.16 4.69
C GLY A 64 11.42 2.23 5.12
N ASP A 65 11.13 3.21 4.27
CA ASP A 65 10.20 4.30 4.57
C ASP A 65 8.77 3.76 4.77
N ARG A 66 8.01 4.37 5.68
CA ARG A 66 6.66 3.92 6.04
C ARG A 66 5.63 4.64 5.17
N VAL A 67 4.90 3.88 4.37
CA VAL A 67 3.80 4.39 3.55
C VAL A 67 2.48 3.95 4.16
N GLU A 68 1.63 4.91 4.49
CA GLU A 68 0.28 4.64 4.97
C GLU A 68 -0.68 4.51 3.78
N VAL A 69 -1.57 3.52 3.86
CA VAL A 69 -2.56 3.20 2.85
C VAL A 69 -3.93 3.15 3.53
N SER A 70 -4.91 3.80 2.91
CA SER A 70 -6.27 3.82 3.43
C SER A 70 -6.88 2.43 3.39
N GLN A 71 -7.45 1.95 4.50
CA GLN A 71 -8.17 0.67 4.53
C GLN A 71 -9.36 0.59 3.54
N HIS A 72 -9.89 1.75 3.11
CA HIS A 72 -10.94 1.86 2.09
C HIS A 72 -10.56 1.22 0.75
N VAL A 73 -9.26 0.99 0.49
CA VAL A 73 -8.85 0.26 -0.71
C VAL A 73 -9.22 -1.23 -0.64
N PHE A 74 -9.37 -1.80 0.55
CA PHE A 74 -9.81 -3.18 0.79
C PHE A 74 -11.30 -3.28 1.11
N ASP A 75 -11.88 -2.19 1.62
CA ASP A 75 -13.31 -2.13 1.86
C ASP A 75 -14.04 -2.23 0.51
N SER A 76 -14.65 -3.39 0.30
CA SER A 76 -15.76 -3.53 -0.64
C SER A 76 -16.95 -2.88 0.05
N PRO A 77 -17.85 -2.16 -0.63
CA PRO A 77 -19.07 -1.70 0.02
C PRO A 77 -19.84 -2.94 0.49
N ASP A 78 -19.70 -3.28 1.77
CA ASP A 78 -20.64 -4.14 2.49
C ASP A 78 -21.94 -3.34 2.54
N ASP A 79 -22.87 -3.66 1.63
CA ASP A 79 -24.29 -3.32 1.73
C ASP A 79 -25.12 -4.60 1.54
#